data_AF-A0ABD0P9E6-F1
#
_entry.id   AF-A0ABD0P9E6-F1
#
_cell.length_a   1.000
_cell.length_b   1.000
_cell.length_c   1.000
_cell.angle_alpha   90.00
_cell.angle_beta   90.00
_cell.angle_gamma   90.00
#
_symmetry.space_group_name_H-M   'P 1'
#
loop_
_entity.id
_entity.type
_entity.pdbx_description
1 polymer ?
#
loop_
_entity_poly.entity_id
_entity_poly.type
_entity_poly.pdbx_seq_one_letter_code
_entity_poly.pdbx_strand_id
1 'polypeptide(L)'
;ARRFVTLDFGRPVLLTDALIPTCADLASLSIDIWTLGEEVDGRRLVVATDISTHSLILHDLLPPPVCRFMKITVIGRYGSTNARAKIPLGFYYGHTYILPWESELKLMHDPLRGESEAASQPDLDQHLSMMVALQEDIQCRYNLACHRLETLLQNIDLPPLNSANNAQYFLRKPDKAVEEDSRVFSAYQDCIQLQLQLNLAHHAVQRLRVSLGATRKHLPETYDPRELVQNSSTEQLRTIIRYLLDTLLSLLHCCN
;
A
#
# COMPACT_ATOMS: atom_id res chain seq x y z
N ALA A 1 -7.79 32.97 15.40
CA ALA A 1 -6.80 32.45 16.37
C ALA A 1 -6.00 31.33 15.72
N ARG A 2 -4.66 31.37 15.81
CA ARG A 2 -3.76 30.34 15.27
C ARG A 2 -3.46 29.31 16.37
N ARG A 3 -3.59 28.03 16.07
CA ARG A 3 -3.23 26.92 16.97
C ARG A 3 -2.39 25.91 16.21
N PHE A 4 -1.64 25.09 16.93
CA PHE A 4 -0.88 24.00 16.32
C PHE A 4 -0.88 22.77 17.21
N VAL A 5 -0.66 21.61 16.57
CA VAL A 5 -0.42 20.32 17.20
C VAL A 5 0.84 19.75 16.57
N THR A 6 1.73 19.20 17.39
CA THR A 6 2.92 18.48 16.91
C THR A 6 2.73 17.00 17.18
N LEU A 7 2.87 16.19 16.14
CA LEU A 7 2.88 14.74 16.19
C LEU A 7 4.34 14.27 16.24
N ASP A 8 4.66 13.38 17.18
CA ASP A 8 5.94 12.65 17.21
C ASP A 8 5.68 11.21 16.81
N PHE A 9 6.29 10.75 15.72
CA PHE A 9 6.21 9.35 15.29
C PHE A 9 7.08 8.41 16.15
N GLY A 10 7.86 8.94 17.08
CA GLY A 10 8.77 8.21 17.97
C GLY A 10 10.07 7.77 17.29
N ARG A 11 10.10 7.75 15.96
CA ARG A 11 11.26 7.44 15.12
C ARG A 11 11.14 8.13 13.75
N PRO A 12 12.23 8.26 12.97
CA PRO A 12 12.15 8.77 11.61
C PRO A 12 11.28 7.88 10.70
N VAL A 13 10.41 8.50 9.91
CA VAL A 13 9.50 7.86 8.95
C VAL A 13 9.67 8.50 7.59
N LEU A 14 9.73 7.69 6.54
CA LEU A 14 9.57 8.13 5.15
C LEU A 14 8.08 8.29 4.86
N LEU A 15 7.61 9.53 4.80
CA LEU A 15 6.20 9.85 4.55
C LEU A 15 5.91 9.80 3.05
N THR A 16 4.90 9.03 2.65
CA THR A 16 4.48 8.87 1.24
C THR A 16 3.23 9.67 0.95
N ASP A 17 2.24 9.61 1.84
CA ASP A 17 0.92 10.21 1.64
C ASP A 17 0.36 10.79 2.94
N ALA A 18 -0.47 11.82 2.83
CA ALA A 18 -1.18 12.40 3.96
C ALA A 18 -2.57 12.86 3.52
N LEU A 19 -3.59 12.54 4.32
CA LEU A 19 -4.98 12.88 4.06
C LEU A 19 -5.61 13.52 5.29
N ILE A 20 -6.00 14.79 5.19
CA ILE A 20 -6.75 15.48 6.23
C ILE A 20 -8.14 15.82 5.67
N PRO A 21 -9.23 15.29 6.25
CA PRO A 21 -10.56 15.54 5.74
C PRO A 21 -10.98 17.00 5.96
N THR A 22 -11.96 17.45 5.18
CA THR A 22 -12.56 18.79 5.30
C THR A 22 -12.99 19.12 6.72
N CYS A 23 -12.70 20.33 7.19
CA CYS A 23 -13.12 20.82 8.50
C CYS A 23 -13.69 22.24 8.36
N ALA A 24 -15.01 22.37 8.47
CA ALA A 24 -15.73 23.64 8.26
C ALA A 24 -15.37 24.76 9.27
N ASP A 25 -14.89 24.39 10.46
CA ASP A 25 -14.47 25.33 11.51
C ASP A 25 -13.12 26.02 11.19
N LEU A 26 -12.34 25.45 10.27
CA LEU A 26 -11.01 25.92 9.92
C LEU A 26 -11.04 26.71 8.61
N ALA A 27 -10.38 27.86 8.60
CA ALA A 27 -10.12 28.61 7.38
C ALA A 27 -8.99 27.93 6.61
N SER A 28 -7.82 27.80 7.24
CA SER A 28 -6.63 27.24 6.60
C SER A 28 -5.86 26.30 7.53
N LEU A 29 -5.03 25.46 6.92
CA LEU A 29 -4.17 24.49 7.59
C LEU A 29 -2.79 24.49 6.91
N SER A 30 -1.71 24.36 7.68
CA SER A 30 -0.37 24.12 7.15
C SER A 30 0.30 22.97 7.87
N ILE A 31 1.12 22.22 7.14
CA ILE A 31 1.90 21.10 7.67
C ILE A 31 3.38 21.44 7.52
N ASP A 32 4.09 21.44 8.64
CA ASP A 32 5.54 21.60 8.71
C ASP A 32 6.13 20.29 9.26
N ILE A 33 7.29 19.85 8.76
CA ILE A 33 7.92 18.58 9.14
C ILE A 33 9.42 18.75 9.39
N TRP A 34 9.96 17.96 10.31
CA TRP A 34 11.39 17.92 10.66
C TRP A 34 11.78 16.59 11.31
N THR A 35 13.08 16.40 11.52
CA THR A 35 13.67 15.18 12.09
C THR A 35 14.35 15.48 13.42
N LEU A 36 15.18 16.52 13.48
CA LEU A 36 15.96 16.89 14.65
C LEU A 36 15.30 18.01 15.44
N GLY A 37 14.96 19.10 14.76
CA GLY A 37 14.35 20.27 15.39
C GLY A 37 13.80 21.24 14.35
N GLU A 38 12.71 21.93 14.71
CA GLU A 38 12.01 22.87 13.82
C GLU A 38 12.95 23.97 13.27
N GLU A 39 13.92 24.43 14.07
CA GLU A 39 14.91 25.46 13.68
C GLU A 39 16.12 24.89 12.92
N VAL A 40 16.31 23.57 12.92
CA VAL A 40 17.49 22.91 12.32
C VAL A 40 17.17 22.43 10.91
N ASP A 41 16.11 21.62 10.79
CA ASP A 41 15.71 20.96 9.55
C ASP A 41 14.20 21.08 9.26
N GLY A 42 13.55 22.08 9.88
CA GLY A 42 12.17 22.42 9.63
C GLY A 42 11.91 22.81 8.18
N ARG A 43 10.97 22.12 7.55
CA ARG A 43 10.44 22.49 6.23
C ARG A 43 8.93 22.49 6.21
N ARG A 44 8.38 23.40 5.40
CA ARG A 44 6.95 23.44 5.10
C ARG A 44 6.61 22.43 4.03
N LEU A 45 5.75 21.47 4.36
CA LEU A 45 5.28 20.45 3.42
C LEU A 45 4.13 20.99 2.56
N VAL A 46 3.13 21.63 3.17
CA VAL A 46 1.97 22.18 2.45
C VAL A 46 1.27 23.28 3.23
N VAL A 47 0.57 24.16 2.50
CA VAL A 47 -0.42 25.11 3.02
C VAL A 47 -1.72 24.94 2.24
N ALA A 48 -2.80 24.63 2.94
CA ALA A 48 -4.15 24.55 2.40
C ALA A 48 -4.97 25.74 2.93
N THR A 49 -5.40 26.62 2.04
CA THR A 49 -6.19 27.82 2.38
C THR A 49 -7.68 27.57 2.50
N ASP A 50 -8.17 26.43 2.01
CA ASP A 50 -9.60 26.16 1.82
C ASP A 50 -10.04 24.81 2.40
N ILE A 51 -9.47 24.42 3.55
CA ILE A 51 -9.75 23.15 4.24
C ILE A 51 -11.22 23.03 4.70
N SER A 52 -11.96 24.15 4.72
CA SER A 52 -13.40 24.15 5.00
C SER A 52 -14.25 23.49 3.91
N THR A 53 -13.75 23.44 2.68
CA THR A 53 -14.51 22.97 1.51
C THR A 53 -13.89 21.75 0.83
N HIS A 54 -12.56 21.63 0.85
CA HIS A 54 -11.83 20.54 0.20
C HIS A 54 -10.93 19.79 1.20
N SER A 55 -10.92 18.47 1.11
CA SER A 55 -9.99 17.64 1.89
C SER A 55 -8.58 17.87 1.37
N LEU A 56 -7.61 17.97 2.28
CA LEU A 56 -6.21 17.99 1.90
C LEU A 56 -5.76 16.57 1.61
N ILE A 57 -5.35 16.30 0.37
CA ILE A 57 -4.84 15.01 -0.07
C ILE A 57 -3.45 15.25 -0.66
N LEU A 58 -2.45 14.71 0.01
CA LEU A 58 -1.08 14.58 -0.48
C LEU A 58 -0.88 13.11 -0.85
N HIS A 59 -0.67 12.84 -2.13
CA HIS A 59 -0.43 11.51 -2.64
C HIS A 59 0.90 11.48 -3.39
N ASP A 60 1.65 10.40 -3.25
CA ASP A 60 2.90 10.13 -3.97
C ASP A 60 3.90 11.30 -3.86
N LEU A 61 4.24 11.67 -2.62
CA LEU A 61 5.21 12.74 -2.36
C LEU A 61 6.57 12.38 -2.99
N LEU A 62 6.98 13.13 -4.02
CA LEU A 62 8.22 12.90 -4.76
C LEU A 62 9.16 14.12 -4.68
N PRO A 63 10.37 13.99 -4.11
CA PRO A 63 10.88 12.82 -3.37
C PRO A 63 10.22 12.71 -1.98
N PRO A 64 9.96 11.48 -1.47
CA PRO A 64 9.24 11.29 -0.22
C PRO A 64 10.02 11.89 0.96
N PRO A 65 9.39 12.70 1.82
CA PRO A 65 10.08 13.32 2.93
C PRO A 65 10.33 12.37 4.10
N VAL A 66 11.58 12.27 4.56
CA VAL A 66 11.91 11.73 5.89
C VAL A 66 11.55 12.79 6.95
N CYS A 67 10.83 12.39 8.00
CA CYS A 67 10.56 13.21 9.17
C CYS A 67 10.25 12.35 10.40
N ARG A 68 10.52 12.88 11.60
CA ARG A 68 10.07 12.30 12.88
C ARG A 68 8.91 13.10 13.48
N PHE A 69 8.95 14.40 13.29
CA PHE A 69 7.96 15.32 13.84
C PHE A 69 7.17 15.98 12.72
N MET A 70 5.88 16.13 12.96
CA MET A 70 4.96 16.81 12.05
C MET A 70 4.10 17.80 12.82
N LYS A 71 4.18 19.08 12.45
CA LYS A 71 3.38 20.16 13.03
C LYS A 71 2.26 20.54 12.10
N ILE A 72 1.05 20.38 12.59
CA ILE A 72 -0.17 20.81 11.92
C ILE A 72 -0.58 22.12 12.56
N THR A 73 -0.42 23.21 11.81
CA THR A 73 -0.89 24.52 12.22
C THR A 73 -2.26 24.76 11.59
N VAL A 74 -3.23 25.16 12.41
CA VAL A 74 -4.58 25.48 11.95
C VAL A 74 -4.92 26.94 12.24
N ILE A 75 -5.71 27.52 11.34
CA ILE A 75 -6.27 28.86 11.49
C ILE A 75 -7.79 28.72 11.45
N GLY A 76 -8.45 29.03 12.56
CA GLY A 76 -9.91 29.00 12.67
C GLY A 76 -10.57 30.12 11.87
N ARG A 77 -11.78 29.87 11.37
CA ARG A 77 -12.57 30.86 10.62
C ARG A 77 -13.13 31.95 11.54
N TYR A 78 -13.10 33.20 11.08
CA TYR A 78 -13.73 34.32 11.77
C TYR A 78 -15.27 34.18 11.74
N GLY A 79 -15.92 34.36 12.89
CA GLY A 79 -17.40 34.32 13.02
C GLY A 79 -18.00 32.97 13.47
N SER A 80 -17.20 31.92 13.65
CA SER A 80 -17.67 30.69 14.30
C SER A 80 -17.84 30.92 15.81
N THR A 81 -19.05 30.70 16.33
CA THR A 81 -19.42 30.87 17.75
C THR A 81 -18.92 29.74 18.65
N ASN A 82 -18.30 28.70 18.09
CA ASN A 82 -17.77 27.58 18.83
C ASN A 82 -16.37 27.90 19.38
N ALA A 83 -16.28 28.10 20.71
CA ALA A 83 -15.00 28.27 21.41
C ALA A 83 -14.08 27.02 21.35
N ARG A 84 -14.59 25.88 20.85
CA ARG A 84 -13.89 24.60 20.71
C ARG A 84 -14.17 24.01 19.32
N ALA A 85 -13.14 23.95 18.48
CA ALA A 85 -13.17 23.26 17.19
C ALA A 85 -12.57 21.85 17.34
N LYS A 86 -13.21 20.84 16.76
CA LYS A 86 -12.66 19.48 16.66
C LYS A 86 -11.87 19.36 15.37
N ILE A 87 -10.57 19.13 15.47
CA ILE A 87 -9.67 19.06 14.33
C ILE A 87 -9.45 17.58 14.01
N PRO A 88 -9.87 17.09 12.83
CA PRO A 88 -9.49 15.75 12.40
C PRO A 88 -7.99 15.73 12.13
N LEU A 89 -7.25 14.86 12.81
CA LEU A 89 -5.81 14.72 12.58
C LEU A 89 -5.51 14.09 11.21
N GLY A 90 -6.46 13.38 10.60
CA GLY A 90 -6.25 12.76 9.29
C GLY A 90 -5.54 11.41 9.34
N PHE A 91 -5.13 10.93 8.17
CA PHE A 91 -4.42 9.67 7.94
C PHE A 91 -3.05 9.97 7.33
N TYR A 92 -2.02 9.28 7.82
CA TYR A 92 -0.64 9.44 7.38
C TYR A 92 -0.09 8.09 6.96
N TYR A 93 0.50 8.03 5.78
CA TYR A 93 1.04 6.81 5.20
C TYR A 93 2.54 6.98 4.96
N GLY A 94 3.28 5.92 5.23
CA GLY A 94 4.73 5.92 5.15
C GLY A 94 5.31 4.67 5.78
N HIS A 95 6.63 4.59 5.81
CA HIS A 95 7.34 3.48 6.45
C HIS A 95 8.54 3.95 7.27
N THR A 96 8.81 3.24 8.36
CA THR A 96 9.94 3.50 9.26
C THR A 96 11.25 2.94 8.73
N TYR A 97 11.18 2.16 7.65
CA TYR A 97 12.35 1.51 7.06
C TYR A 97 12.94 2.42 5.99
N ILE A 98 13.94 3.20 6.36
CA ILE A 98 14.60 4.15 5.46
C ILE A 98 15.83 3.47 4.90
N LEU A 99 15.89 3.31 3.58
CA LEU A 99 17.00 2.64 2.91
C LEU A 99 18.24 3.56 2.91
N PRO A 100 19.47 3.00 2.90
CA PRO A 100 20.69 3.80 2.93
C PRO A 100 20.74 4.87 1.83
N TRP A 101 20.32 4.53 0.61
CA TRP A 101 20.26 5.47 -0.53
C TRP A 101 19.08 6.46 -0.44
N GLU A 102 18.05 6.18 0.35
CA GLU A 102 16.96 7.13 0.65
C GLU A 102 17.38 8.16 1.70
N SER A 103 18.31 7.78 2.59
CA SER A 103 18.93 8.67 3.57
C SER A 103 19.88 9.68 2.91
N GLU A 104 20.66 9.23 1.91
CA GLU A 104 21.59 10.07 1.15
C GLU A 104 20.91 11.22 0.40
N LEU A 105 19.64 11.05 0.00
CA LEU A 105 18.90 12.05 -0.76
C LEU A 105 18.58 13.34 0.02
N LYS A 106 18.69 13.39 1.37
CA LYS A 106 18.19 14.54 2.15
C LYS A 106 18.97 14.99 3.40
N LEU A 107 20.10 14.39 3.76
CA LEU A 107 20.95 14.93 4.84
C LEU A 107 22.09 15.80 4.27
N MET A 108 21.75 16.92 3.62
CA MET A 108 22.76 17.91 3.19
C MET A 108 23.36 18.73 4.34
N HIS A 109 22.92 18.51 5.58
CA HIS A 109 23.56 19.03 6.79
C HIS A 109 23.49 17.97 7.87
N ASP A 110 24.63 17.35 8.16
CA ASP A 110 24.72 16.23 9.09
C ASP A 110 25.68 16.57 10.25
N PRO A 111 25.17 17.06 11.40
CA PRO A 111 25.86 16.99 12.68
C PRO A 111 25.71 15.61 13.36
N LEU A 112 24.91 14.70 12.81
CA LEU A 112 24.67 13.33 13.30
C LEU A 112 25.61 12.28 12.69
N ARG A 113 26.57 12.63 11.81
CA ARG A 113 27.65 11.70 11.40
C ARG A 113 28.40 11.12 12.60
N GLY A 114 28.38 11.81 13.74
CA GLY A 114 29.01 11.39 15.00
C GLY A 114 28.16 10.50 15.90
N GLU A 115 26.85 10.39 15.65
CA GLU A 115 25.95 9.43 16.29
C GLU A 115 25.36 8.53 15.19
N SER A 116 26.27 7.85 14.46
CA SER A 116 25.93 6.68 13.66
C SER A 116 25.53 5.49 14.55
N GLU A 117 24.81 5.73 15.64
CA GLU A 117 23.73 4.83 16.01
C GLU A 117 22.60 5.13 15.04
N ALA A 118 22.61 4.46 13.89
CA ALA A 118 21.40 4.23 13.12
C ALA A 118 20.39 3.62 14.09
N ALA A 119 19.61 4.49 14.73
CA ALA A 119 18.89 4.21 15.96
C ALA A 119 18.05 2.95 15.80
N SER A 120 18.49 1.85 16.41
CA SER A 120 17.68 0.67 16.71
C SER A 120 16.75 0.19 15.57
N GLN A 121 17.26 0.10 14.34
CA GLN A 121 16.61 -0.83 13.41
C GLN A 121 16.78 -2.23 14.03
N PRO A 122 15.71 -3.03 14.19
CA PRO A 122 15.90 -4.43 14.55
C PRO A 122 16.90 -5.01 13.56
N ASP A 123 17.81 -5.89 14.01
CA ASP A 123 18.75 -6.58 13.14
C ASP A 123 18.01 -6.92 11.85
N LEU A 124 18.47 -6.34 10.74
CA LEU A 124 17.71 -6.34 9.51
C LEU A 124 17.46 -7.77 9.03
N ASP A 125 18.39 -8.67 9.36
CA ASP A 125 18.26 -10.12 9.27
C ASP A 125 17.12 -10.70 10.14
N GLN A 126 16.97 -10.24 11.37
CA GLN A 126 15.89 -10.65 12.27
C GLN A 126 14.52 -10.16 11.76
N HIS A 127 14.45 -8.96 11.21
CA HIS A 127 13.22 -8.44 10.61
C HIS A 127 12.89 -9.17 9.30
N LEU A 128 13.89 -9.46 8.47
CA LEU A 128 13.73 -10.29 7.30
C LEU A 128 13.24 -11.69 7.69
N SER A 129 13.84 -12.31 8.70
CA SER A 129 13.42 -13.62 9.22
C SER A 129 11.96 -13.61 9.68
N MET A 130 11.55 -12.57 10.42
CA MET A 130 10.16 -12.38 10.84
C MET A 130 9.20 -12.21 9.66
N MET A 131 9.58 -11.41 8.66
CA MET A 131 8.76 -11.19 7.47
C MET A 131 8.66 -12.43 6.58
N VAL A 132 9.71 -13.24 6.49
CA VAL A 132 9.69 -14.54 5.81
C VAL A 132 8.76 -15.51 6.54
N ALA A 133 8.83 -15.60 7.86
CA ALA A 133 7.93 -16.44 8.66
C ALA A 133 6.46 -16.02 8.49
N LEU A 134 6.18 -14.71 8.46
CA LEU A 134 4.84 -14.19 8.18
C LEU A 134 4.38 -14.55 6.76
N GLN A 135 5.26 -14.44 5.76
CA GLN A 135 4.96 -14.82 4.39
C GLN A 135 4.59 -16.31 4.29
N GLU A 136 5.32 -17.18 4.97
CA GLU A 136 5.06 -18.63 5.02
C GLU A 136 3.72 -18.96 5.70
N ASP A 137 3.39 -18.28 6.80
CA ASP A 137 2.11 -18.44 7.48
C ASP A 137 0.92 -18.01 6.60
N ILE A 138 1.03 -16.84 5.93
CA ILE A 138 -0.01 -16.38 5.00
C ILE A 138 -0.14 -17.34 3.81
N GLN A 139 0.98 -17.87 3.29
CA GLN A 139 0.96 -18.87 2.23
C GLN A 139 0.24 -20.14 2.67
N CYS A 140 0.48 -20.62 3.89
CA CYS A 140 -0.21 -21.78 4.44
C CYS A 140 -1.71 -21.54 4.55
N ARG A 141 -2.12 -20.38 5.08
CA ARG A 141 -3.53 -19.98 5.18
C ARG A 141 -4.19 -19.85 3.81
N TYR A 142 -3.49 -19.28 2.83
CA TYR A 142 -3.96 -19.20 1.44
C TYR A 142 -4.19 -20.59 0.85
N ASN A 143 -3.22 -21.50 0.97
CA ASN A 143 -3.34 -22.87 0.47
C ASN A 143 -4.53 -23.60 1.12
N LEU A 144 -4.76 -23.43 2.42
CA LEU A 144 -5.89 -24.01 3.12
C LEU A 144 -7.23 -23.44 2.64
N ALA A 145 -7.30 -22.12 2.41
CA ALA A 145 -8.48 -21.47 1.85
C ALA A 145 -8.78 -21.99 0.43
N CYS A 146 -7.76 -22.18 -0.41
CA CYS A 146 -7.90 -22.79 -1.73
C CYS A 146 -8.43 -24.22 -1.63
N HIS A 147 -7.86 -25.07 -0.78
CA HIS A 147 -8.37 -26.43 -0.57
C HIS A 147 -9.82 -26.44 -0.09
N ARG A 148 -10.19 -25.51 0.80
CA ARG A 148 -11.57 -25.36 1.28
C ARG A 148 -12.51 -24.97 0.13
N LEU A 149 -12.10 -24.03 -0.72
CA LEU A 149 -12.87 -23.63 -1.89
C LEU A 149 -13.00 -24.79 -2.90
N GLU A 150 -11.92 -25.51 -3.19
CA GLU A 150 -11.94 -26.69 -4.05
C GLU A 150 -12.88 -27.78 -3.51
N THR A 151 -12.84 -28.04 -2.20
CA THR A 151 -13.75 -29.00 -1.57
C THR A 151 -15.21 -28.54 -1.69
N LEU A 152 -15.48 -27.26 -1.48
CA LEU A 152 -16.83 -26.72 -1.65
C LEU A 152 -17.31 -26.85 -3.10
N LEU A 153 -16.45 -26.56 -4.07
CA LEU A 153 -16.76 -26.68 -5.50
C LEU A 153 -16.94 -28.14 -5.95
N GLN A 154 -16.19 -29.09 -5.40
CA GLN A 154 -16.35 -30.53 -5.67
C GLN A 154 -17.68 -31.08 -5.13
N ASN A 155 -18.21 -30.50 -4.04
CA ASN A 155 -19.51 -30.87 -3.48
C ASN A 155 -20.69 -30.24 -4.24
N ILE A 156 -20.43 -29.29 -5.14
CA ILE A 156 -21.45 -28.81 -6.09
C ILE A 156 -21.54 -29.87 -7.18
N ASP A 157 -22.45 -30.84 -7.00
CA ASP A 157 -22.86 -31.74 -8.07
C ASP A 157 -23.38 -30.90 -9.25
N LEU A 158 -22.49 -30.61 -10.21
CA LEU A 158 -22.87 -30.12 -11.51
C LEU A 158 -23.50 -31.31 -12.25
N PRO A 159 -24.82 -31.34 -12.48
CA PRO A 159 -25.39 -32.38 -13.31
C PRO A 159 -24.71 -32.31 -14.69
N PRO A 160 -24.50 -33.45 -15.37
CA PRO A 160 -24.00 -33.43 -16.74
C PRO A 160 -24.88 -32.47 -17.56
N LEU A 161 -24.26 -31.64 -18.40
CA LEU A 161 -24.89 -30.61 -19.24
C LEU A 161 -25.91 -31.25 -20.20
N ASN A 162 -27.06 -31.60 -19.65
CA ASN A 162 -28.25 -32.10 -20.30
C ASN A 162 -29.35 -31.10 -19.93
N SER A 163 -29.94 -30.50 -20.96
CA SER A 163 -30.99 -29.48 -20.88
C SER A 163 -32.21 -29.85 -20.01
N ALA A 164 -32.43 -31.13 -19.70
CA ALA A 164 -33.51 -31.61 -18.83
C ALA A 164 -33.21 -31.46 -17.32
N ASN A 165 -31.95 -31.30 -16.92
CA ASN A 165 -31.56 -31.25 -15.49
C ASN A 165 -31.54 -29.83 -14.90
N ASN A 166 -31.58 -28.77 -15.72
CA ASN A 166 -31.69 -27.38 -15.23
C ASN A 166 -32.98 -27.15 -14.43
N ALA A 167 -34.07 -27.86 -14.77
CA ALA A 167 -35.31 -27.80 -14.02
C ALA A 167 -35.19 -28.37 -12.59
N GLN A 168 -34.26 -29.30 -12.34
CA GLN A 168 -34.03 -29.86 -11.01
C GLN A 168 -33.20 -28.93 -10.11
N TYR A 169 -32.36 -28.07 -10.68
CA TYR A 169 -31.66 -27.03 -9.94
C TYR A 169 -32.64 -25.99 -9.38
N PHE A 170 -33.69 -25.64 -10.15
CA PHE A 170 -34.82 -24.81 -9.69
C PHE A 170 -35.75 -25.50 -8.68
N LEU A 171 -35.66 -26.83 -8.52
CA LEU A 171 -36.45 -27.61 -7.57
C LEU A 171 -35.70 -27.91 -6.26
N ARG A 172 -34.40 -27.55 -6.14
CA ARG A 172 -33.73 -27.55 -4.83
C ARG A 172 -34.44 -26.52 -3.93
N LYS A 173 -34.67 -26.88 -2.66
CA LYS A 173 -35.22 -25.93 -1.68
C LYS A 173 -34.35 -24.66 -1.68
N PRO A 174 -34.93 -23.47 -1.95
CA PRO A 174 -34.17 -22.25 -2.20
C PRO A 174 -33.20 -21.93 -1.06
N ASP A 175 -33.57 -22.24 0.17
CA ASP A 175 -32.75 -21.95 1.36
C ASP A 175 -31.40 -22.70 1.38
N LYS A 176 -31.34 -23.95 0.89
CA LYS A 176 -30.10 -24.75 0.94
C LYS A 176 -29.11 -24.37 -0.15
N ALA A 177 -29.61 -24.05 -1.35
CA ALA A 177 -28.77 -23.61 -2.47
C ALA A 177 -28.16 -22.22 -2.21
N VAL A 178 -28.94 -21.29 -1.64
CA VAL A 178 -28.47 -19.95 -1.27
C VAL A 178 -27.40 -20.01 -0.18
N GLU A 179 -27.51 -20.94 0.78
CA GLU A 179 -26.51 -21.11 1.84
C GLU A 179 -25.20 -21.73 1.30
N GLU A 180 -25.28 -22.70 0.38
CA GLU A 180 -24.13 -23.28 -0.32
C GLU A 180 -23.39 -22.22 -1.15
N ASP A 181 -24.12 -21.43 -1.94
CA ASP A 181 -23.57 -20.33 -2.74
C ASP A 181 -22.92 -19.24 -1.86
N SER A 182 -23.53 -18.90 -0.73
CA SER A 182 -22.96 -17.95 0.23
C SER A 182 -21.65 -18.46 0.83
N ARG A 183 -21.52 -19.77 1.09
CA ARG A 183 -20.29 -20.37 1.61
C ARG A 183 -19.18 -20.39 0.58
N VAL A 184 -19.51 -20.67 -0.69
CA VAL A 184 -18.57 -20.61 -1.82
C VAL A 184 -18.09 -19.17 -2.03
N PHE A 185 -19.00 -18.20 -2.04
CA PHE A 185 -18.66 -16.79 -2.18
C PHE A 185 -17.76 -16.29 -1.05
N SER A 186 -18.06 -16.67 0.20
CA SER A 186 -17.23 -16.35 1.35
C SER A 186 -15.83 -16.98 1.24
N ALA A 187 -15.72 -18.25 0.86
CA ALA A 187 -14.43 -18.92 0.71
C ALA A 187 -13.60 -18.30 -0.43
N TYR A 188 -14.25 -17.90 -1.52
CA TYR A 188 -13.59 -17.20 -2.63
C TYR A 188 -13.08 -15.81 -2.22
N GLN A 189 -13.88 -15.05 -1.46
CA GLN A 189 -13.48 -13.75 -0.92
C GLN A 189 -12.28 -13.88 0.02
N ASP A 190 -12.27 -14.91 0.88
CA ASP A 190 -11.13 -15.21 1.76
C ASP A 190 -9.86 -15.50 0.94
N CYS A 191 -9.96 -16.28 -0.15
CA CYS A 191 -8.84 -16.53 -1.06
C CYS A 191 -8.28 -15.23 -1.68
N ILE A 192 -9.15 -14.34 -2.17
CA ILE A 192 -8.73 -13.05 -2.74
C ILE A 192 -7.99 -12.21 -1.70
N GLN A 193 -8.54 -12.12 -0.49
CA GLN A 193 -7.94 -11.33 0.58
C GLN A 193 -6.57 -11.88 0.99
N LEU A 194 -6.45 -13.20 1.12
CA LEU A 194 -5.18 -13.87 1.43
C LEU A 194 -4.16 -13.73 0.30
N GLN A 195 -4.59 -13.79 -0.96
CA GLN A 195 -3.71 -13.54 -2.10
C GLN A 195 -3.14 -12.12 -2.10
N LEU A 196 -3.96 -11.12 -1.77
CA LEU A 196 -3.50 -9.73 -1.62
C LEU A 196 -2.47 -9.61 -0.49
N GLN A 197 -2.77 -10.20 0.68
CA GLN A 197 -1.85 -10.19 1.82
C GLN A 197 -0.51 -10.88 1.48
N LEU A 198 -0.57 -11.99 0.76
CA LEU A 198 0.60 -12.73 0.30
C LEU A 198 1.47 -11.87 -0.62
N ASN A 199 0.85 -11.16 -1.57
CA ASN A 199 1.57 -10.27 -2.48
C ASN A 199 2.27 -9.14 -1.71
N LEU A 200 1.59 -8.52 -0.74
CA LEU A 200 2.17 -7.46 0.09
C LEU A 200 3.36 -7.98 0.91
N ALA A 201 3.22 -9.14 1.55
CA ALA A 201 4.30 -9.78 2.31
C ALA A 201 5.49 -10.13 1.41
N HIS A 202 5.22 -10.70 0.23
CA HIS A 202 6.25 -11.03 -0.76
C HIS A 202 7.06 -9.80 -1.19
N HIS A 203 6.38 -8.70 -1.52
CA HIS A 203 7.05 -7.46 -1.89
C HIS A 203 7.84 -6.85 -0.73
N ALA A 204 7.33 -6.92 0.50
CA ALA A 204 8.05 -6.45 1.68
C ALA A 204 9.34 -7.25 1.90
N VAL A 205 9.27 -8.58 1.87
CA VAL A 205 10.44 -9.47 1.97
C VAL A 205 11.44 -9.18 0.85
N GLN A 206 10.98 -8.98 -0.39
CA GLN A 206 11.87 -8.72 -1.51
C GLN A 206 12.60 -7.36 -1.38
N ARG A 207 11.90 -6.32 -0.92
CA ARG A 207 12.53 -5.02 -0.64
C ARG A 207 13.59 -5.14 0.45
N LEU A 208 13.30 -5.87 1.53
CA LEU A 208 14.27 -6.13 2.60
C LEU A 208 15.48 -6.93 2.09
N ARG A 209 15.28 -7.98 1.29
CA ARG A 209 16.41 -8.70 0.70
C ARG A 209 17.32 -7.80 -0.14
N VAL A 210 16.74 -6.95 -0.99
CA VAL A 210 17.50 -5.99 -1.80
C VAL A 210 18.26 -4.99 -0.93
N SER A 211 17.70 -4.57 0.20
CA SER A 211 18.38 -3.65 1.12
C SER A 211 19.53 -4.30 1.90
N LEU A 212 19.48 -5.60 2.16
CA LEU A 212 20.61 -6.40 2.68
C LEU A 212 21.72 -6.68 1.65
N GLY A 213 21.62 -6.11 0.44
CA GLY A 213 22.59 -6.35 -0.62
C GLY A 213 22.37 -7.68 -1.37
N ALA A 214 21.24 -8.36 -1.18
CA ALA A 214 20.86 -9.41 -2.10
C ALA A 214 20.64 -8.76 -3.47
N THR A 215 21.32 -9.28 -4.49
CA THR A 215 21.14 -8.83 -5.86
C THR A 215 19.65 -8.85 -6.16
N ARG A 216 19.09 -7.71 -6.61
CA ARG A 216 17.75 -7.71 -7.24
C ARG A 216 17.80 -8.88 -8.20
N LYS A 217 16.82 -9.80 -8.17
CA LYS A 217 16.69 -10.81 -9.22
C LYS A 217 16.50 -10.02 -10.52
N HIS A 218 17.60 -9.61 -11.14
CA HIS A 218 17.67 -9.42 -12.56
C HIS A 218 17.16 -10.75 -13.09
N LEU A 219 16.18 -10.71 -13.99
CA LEU A 219 15.86 -11.89 -14.78
C LEU A 219 17.22 -12.47 -15.19
N PRO A 220 17.53 -13.73 -14.83
CA PRO A 220 18.67 -14.43 -15.39
C PRO A 220 18.73 -14.07 -16.86
N GLU A 221 19.87 -13.55 -17.33
CA GLU A 221 20.04 -13.13 -18.74
C GLU A 221 19.77 -14.29 -19.72
N THR A 222 19.59 -15.50 -19.19
CA THR A 222 19.34 -16.79 -19.83
C THR A 222 18.00 -17.42 -19.42
N TYR A 223 16.90 -16.67 -19.31
CA TYR A 223 15.57 -17.31 -19.44
C TYR A 223 15.26 -17.48 -20.92
N ASP A 224 14.99 -18.71 -21.34
CA ASP A 224 14.45 -18.95 -22.68
C ASP A 224 13.10 -18.22 -22.76
N PRO A 225 12.93 -17.23 -23.66
CA PRO A 225 11.71 -16.41 -23.73
C PRO A 225 10.43 -17.25 -23.90
N ARG A 226 10.56 -18.48 -24.41
CA ARG A 226 9.45 -19.43 -24.53
C ARG A 226 8.95 -19.93 -23.17
N GLU A 227 9.85 -20.22 -22.23
CA GLU A 227 9.48 -20.67 -20.89
C GLU A 227 8.87 -19.53 -20.07
N LEU A 228 9.34 -18.29 -20.27
CA LEU A 228 8.80 -17.12 -19.59
C LEU A 228 7.35 -16.87 -20.01
N VAL A 229 7.03 -17.00 -21.30
CA VAL A 229 5.67 -16.86 -21.83
C VAL A 229 4.77 -18.01 -21.35
N GLN A 230 5.28 -19.24 -21.31
CA GLN A 230 4.51 -20.41 -20.86
C GLN A 230 4.20 -20.38 -19.35
N ASN A 231 5.10 -19.81 -18.54
CA ASN A 231 4.92 -19.69 -17.09
C ASN A 231 4.26 -18.37 -16.66
N SER A 232 3.95 -17.47 -17.61
CA SER A 232 3.29 -16.20 -17.32
C SER A 232 1.78 -16.39 -17.16
N SER A 233 1.19 -15.68 -16.20
CA SER A 233 -0.27 -15.62 -16.07
C SER A 233 -0.92 -14.91 -17.27
N THR A 234 -2.17 -15.25 -17.55
CA THR A 234 -2.94 -14.67 -18.67
C THR A 234 -3.05 -13.14 -18.58
N GLU A 235 -3.09 -12.58 -17.38
CA GLU A 235 -3.13 -11.12 -17.19
C GLU A 235 -1.78 -10.43 -17.43
N GLN A 236 -0.67 -11.07 -17.06
CA GLN A 236 0.66 -10.55 -17.37
C GLN A 236 0.87 -10.49 -18.88
N LEU A 237 0.49 -11.55 -19.60
CA LEU A 237 0.57 -11.59 -21.06
C LEU A 237 -0.33 -10.52 -21.70
N ARG A 238 -1.56 -10.35 -21.21
CA ARG A 238 -2.48 -9.32 -21.73
C ARG A 238 -1.93 -7.91 -21.54
N THR A 239 -1.33 -7.65 -20.38
CA THR A 239 -0.72 -6.36 -20.05
C THR A 239 0.47 -6.06 -20.95
N ILE A 240 1.35 -7.05 -21.15
CA ILE A 240 2.51 -6.93 -22.06
C ILE A 240 2.06 -6.67 -23.49
N ILE A 241 1.07 -7.42 -23.99
CA ILE A 241 0.52 -7.22 -25.34
C ILE A 241 -0.02 -5.80 -25.51
N ARG A 242 -0.73 -5.27 -24.51
CA ARG A 242 -1.30 -3.92 -24.56
C ARG A 242 -0.21 -2.85 -24.65
N TYR A 243 0.82 -2.93 -23.81
CA TYR A 243 1.97 -2.01 -23.89
C TYR A 243 2.75 -2.14 -25.20
N LEU A 244 2.86 -3.34 -25.75
CA LEU A 244 3.53 -3.56 -27.03
C LEU A 244 2.71 -2.96 -28.20
N LEU A 245 1.39 -3.05 -28.12
CA LEU A 245 0.48 -2.40 -29.08
C LEU A 245 0.57 -0.87 -28.98
N ASP A 246 0.60 -0.33 -27.77
CA ASP A 246 0.72 1.12 -27.54
C ASP A 246 2.07 1.67 -28.01
N THR A 247 3.16 0.90 -27.84
CA THR A 247 4.49 1.29 -28.36
C THR A 247 4.59 1.17 -29.88
N LEU A 248 3.99 0.15 -30.50
CA LEU A 248 3.93 0.08 -31.96
C LEU A 248 3.06 1.20 -32.54
N LEU A 249 1.94 1.52 -31.91
CA LEU A 249 1.08 2.64 -32.29
C LEU A 249 1.77 4.00 -32.11
N SER A 250 2.56 4.18 -31.05
CA SER A 250 3.31 5.42 -30.85
C SER A 250 4.44 5.58 -31.87
N LEU A 251 5.12 4.50 -32.22
CA LEU A 251 6.14 4.49 -33.28
C LEU A 251 5.52 4.77 -34.66
N LEU A 252 4.34 4.24 -34.95
CA LEU A 252 3.60 4.54 -36.19
C LEU A 252 3.14 6.00 -36.25
N HIS A 253 2.71 6.59 -35.13
CA HIS A 253 2.35 8.01 -35.07
C HIS A 253 3.55 8.96 -35.15
N CYS A 254 4.75 8.53 -34.74
CA CYS A 254 5.97 9.32 -34.89
C CYS A 254 6.58 9.25 -36.31
N CYS A 255 6.09 8.36 -37.18
CA CYS A 255 6.59 8.16 -38.55
C CYS A 255 5.69 8.78 -39.64
N ASN A 256 4.71 9.62 -39.27
CA ASN A 256 3.92 10.49 -40.16
C ASN A 256 4.15 11.96 -39.82
#